data_AF-A0A349U7D6-F1
#
_entry.id   AF-A0A349U7D6-F1
#
_cell.length_a   1.000
_cell.length_b   1.000
_cell.length_c   1.000
_cell.angle_alpha   90.00
_cell.angle_beta   90.00
_cell.angle_gamma   90.00
#
_symmetry.space_group_name_H-M   'P 1'
#
loop_
_entity.id
_entity.type
_entity.pdbx_description
1 polymer ?
#
loop_
_entity_poly.entity_id
_entity_poly.type
_entity_poly.pdbx_seq_one_letter_code
_entity_poly.pdbx_strand_id
1 'polypeptide(L)'
;RAGDGLEIWVTEGGRKGFVTGAFFLDGKKVQEAPPGKIVKIPFQGAVKKGDRVFKTNDAELINRARQTFTSPKESKKLPVSFFIRAGSGEPMEVTVRDQDGNTGFGSTAHAGQPASERPLDEMYLRRQMDRLGNTPFSLRELHCDLKGSVIYPAAEINRARREAVASLEKSRLNNWRIEPVDDETFHRRLAKALKPVTEGRGGNFLQRTRPLVTVHAGDLSTLRSAVRAGADLVYLAAGKYSPRSSVDRDELFKGFEFCRENGVKFVVSTPAIVRGSELDELSVLIEEASSWPVDGVLAGNLGLLEKIKGFAPVYTDYTLNAFNRLTVGRLTRQGAVQVTLSPELTIEQIREIAARTGCLLEVLVHGRVELMVSEYCAPGSLIEAEKCLPGKCAQPCRDRKFSLKDRLVMVFPIEMDSSCRLHIFNSHVLCLAESIPLLAESGIGAIRIDARLLDPPSAEAVVRAYRRAVRINNSEQLAGIKKTLAGLHPGGITSGHLFRGVL
;
A
#
# COMPACT_ATOMS: atom_id res chain seq x y z
N ARG A 1 20.15 -5.37 33.59
CA ARG A 1 19.41 -5.79 34.80
C ARG A 1 19.25 -7.30 34.78
N ALA A 2 19.12 -7.97 35.92
CA ALA A 2 18.87 -9.41 35.97
C ALA A 2 17.60 -9.76 35.18
N GLY A 3 17.65 -10.86 34.43
CA GLY A 3 16.63 -11.28 33.48
C GLY A 3 16.85 -10.79 32.04
N ASP A 4 17.73 -9.81 31.80
CA ASP A 4 18.06 -9.38 30.44
C ASP A 4 18.79 -10.48 29.67
N GLY A 5 18.49 -10.61 28.38
CA GLY A 5 19.22 -11.47 27.46
C GLY A 5 20.42 -10.73 26.89
N LEU A 6 21.60 -11.32 27.01
CA LEU A 6 22.83 -10.83 26.39
C LEU A 6 23.35 -11.85 25.38
N GLU A 7 23.96 -11.35 24.32
CA GLU A 7 24.68 -12.15 23.35
C GLU A 7 26.10 -11.64 23.21
N ILE A 8 27.07 -12.54 23.38
CA ILE A 8 28.49 -12.23 23.18
C ILE A 8 28.92 -12.87 21.85
N TRP A 9 29.48 -12.04 20.99
CA TRP A 9 30.07 -12.49 19.73
C TRP A 9 31.52 -12.82 19.99
N VAL A 10 31.80 -14.11 20.17
CA VAL A 10 33.15 -14.60 20.48
C VAL A 10 33.93 -14.87 19.20
N THR A 11 35.21 -14.49 19.21
CA THR A 11 36.11 -14.65 18.06
C THR A 11 36.29 -16.14 17.67
N GLU A 12 36.15 -17.07 18.62
CA GLU A 12 36.15 -18.52 18.40
C GLU A 12 34.90 -19.14 19.06
N GLY A 13 34.07 -19.85 18.27
CA GLY A 13 32.89 -20.56 18.79
C GLY A 13 31.52 -19.88 18.56
N GLY A 14 31.45 -18.85 17.71
CA GLY A 14 30.19 -18.29 17.20
C GLY A 14 29.51 -17.25 18.10
N ARG A 15 28.17 -17.26 18.15
CA ARG A 15 27.35 -16.35 18.99
C ARG A 15 26.83 -17.10 20.21
N LYS A 16 27.10 -16.58 21.41
CA LYS A 16 26.64 -17.19 22.67
C LYS A 16 25.63 -16.28 23.36
N GLY A 17 24.35 -16.64 23.27
CA GLY A 17 23.26 -16.00 23.99
C GLY A 17 23.05 -16.60 25.38
N PHE A 18 22.77 -15.76 26.38
CA PHE A 18 22.42 -16.20 27.73
C PHE A 18 21.54 -15.17 28.44
N VAL A 19 20.82 -15.61 29.46
CA VAL A 19 20.03 -14.74 30.33
C VAL A 19 20.86 -14.37 31.56
N THR A 20 20.93 -13.08 31.87
CA THR A 20 21.70 -12.58 32.99
C THR A 20 21.02 -12.93 34.32
N GLY A 21 21.67 -13.75 35.14
CA GLY A 21 21.15 -14.10 36.47
C GLY A 21 21.43 -13.04 37.53
N ALA A 22 22.69 -12.61 37.65
CA ALA A 22 23.13 -11.63 38.64
C ALA A 22 24.25 -10.75 38.12
N PHE A 23 24.27 -9.49 38.56
CA PHE A 23 25.33 -8.54 38.28
C PHE A 23 26.19 -8.38 39.52
N PHE A 24 27.49 -8.17 39.35
CA PHE A 24 28.39 -7.79 40.43
C PHE A 24 28.96 -6.40 40.14
N LEU A 25 28.62 -5.44 40.98
CA LEU A 25 29.16 -4.07 40.97
C LEU A 25 30.05 -3.93 42.19
N ASP A 26 31.33 -3.61 41.99
CA ASP A 26 32.33 -3.50 43.07
C ASP A 26 32.37 -4.71 44.03
N GLY A 27 32.18 -5.92 43.46
CA GLY A 27 32.17 -7.18 44.20
C GLY A 27 30.85 -7.52 44.91
N LYS A 28 29.86 -6.61 44.92
CA LYS A 28 28.54 -6.85 45.52
C LYS A 28 27.53 -7.29 44.48
N LYS A 29 26.71 -8.28 44.82
CA LYS A 29 25.62 -8.78 43.99
C LYS A 29 24.50 -7.73 43.92
N VAL A 30 24.16 -7.27 42.72
CA VAL A 30 23.10 -6.30 42.44
C VAL A 30 22.13 -6.85 41.39
N GLN A 31 20.86 -6.42 41.46
CA GLN A 31 19.83 -6.78 40.47
C GLN A 31 19.89 -5.89 39.23
N GLU A 32 20.35 -4.64 39.39
CA GLU A 32 20.56 -3.71 38.30
C GLU A 32 21.84 -2.90 38.48
N ALA A 33 22.32 -2.30 37.39
CA ALA A 33 23.43 -1.37 37.43
C ALA A 33 23.08 -0.12 36.61
N PRO A 34 23.42 1.08 37.11
CA PRO A 34 23.14 2.32 36.40
C PRO A 34 24.03 2.47 35.16
N PRO A 35 23.60 3.29 34.17
CA PRO A 35 24.40 3.57 32.97
C PRO A 35 25.80 4.08 33.31
N GLY A 36 26.79 3.65 32.52
CA GLY A 36 28.20 4.08 32.67
C GLY A 36 28.99 3.34 33.76
N LYS A 37 28.40 2.39 34.49
CA LYS A 37 29.13 1.54 35.45
C LYS A 37 29.62 0.25 34.81
N ILE A 38 30.82 -0.18 35.22
CA ILE A 38 31.40 -1.47 34.83
C ILE A 38 30.87 -2.54 35.77
N VAL A 39 30.31 -3.60 35.20
CA VAL A 39 29.75 -4.73 35.94
C VAL A 39 30.45 -6.02 35.56
N LYS A 40 30.55 -6.95 36.52
CA LYS A 40 30.94 -8.34 36.26
C LYS A 40 29.69 -9.20 36.16
N ILE A 41 29.63 -10.05 35.14
CA ILE A 41 28.50 -10.94 34.88
C ILE A 41 29.05 -12.36 34.76
N PRO A 42 28.52 -13.33 35.53
CA PRO A 42 28.90 -14.73 35.36
C PRO A 42 28.56 -15.21 33.94
N PHE A 43 29.53 -15.82 33.27
CA PHE A 43 29.39 -16.35 31.91
C PHE A 43 30.11 -17.70 31.82
N GLN A 44 29.50 -18.66 31.13
CA GLN A 44 30.12 -19.96 30.84
C GLN A 44 30.60 -20.00 29.39
N GLY A 45 31.91 -19.86 29.21
CA GLY A 45 32.57 -19.93 27.91
C GLY A 45 33.84 -19.05 27.87
N ALA A 46 34.65 -19.25 26.84
CA ALA A 46 35.80 -18.38 26.59
C ALA A 46 35.36 -17.07 25.95
N VAL A 47 35.83 -15.94 26.49
CA VAL A 47 35.68 -14.59 25.92
C VAL A 47 37.03 -13.91 25.89
N LYS A 48 37.31 -13.12 24.85
CA LYS A 48 38.55 -12.36 24.69
C LYS A 48 38.26 -10.86 24.80
N LYS A 49 39.26 -10.09 25.24
CA LYS A 49 39.16 -8.62 25.26
C LYS A 49 38.94 -8.12 23.83
N GLY A 50 37.83 -7.41 23.60
CA GLY A 50 37.43 -6.91 22.27
C GLY A 50 36.19 -7.60 21.69
N ASP A 51 35.76 -8.74 22.25
CA ASP A 51 34.50 -9.38 21.85
C ASP A 51 33.30 -8.45 22.12
N ARG A 52 32.38 -8.36 21.16
CA ARG A 52 31.23 -7.44 21.23
C ARG A 52 30.11 -8.07 22.05
N VAL A 53 29.48 -7.27 22.91
CA VAL A 53 28.34 -7.67 23.74
C VAL A 53 27.11 -6.90 23.29
N PHE A 54 26.04 -7.62 22.98
CA PHE A 54 24.76 -7.06 22.59
C PHE A 54 23.69 -7.39 23.62
N LYS A 55 22.80 -6.44 23.89
CA LYS A 55 21.56 -6.71 24.61
C LYS A 55 20.53 -7.20 23.61
N THR A 56 20.15 -8.48 23.71
CA THR A 56 19.19 -9.12 22.80
C THR A 56 17.79 -9.20 23.37
N ASN A 57 17.64 -9.12 24.70
CA ASN A 57 16.35 -9.04 25.36
C ASN A 57 16.37 -8.07 26.54
N ASP A 58 15.36 -7.21 26.63
CA ASP A 58 15.14 -6.30 27.75
C ASP A 58 13.96 -6.81 28.59
N ALA A 59 14.26 -7.37 29.76
CA ALA A 59 13.25 -8.02 30.59
C ALA A 59 12.21 -7.04 31.14
N GLU A 60 12.60 -5.79 31.39
CA GLU A 60 11.64 -4.76 31.84
C GLU A 60 10.71 -4.39 30.70
N LEU A 61 11.26 -4.14 29.51
CA LEU A 61 10.47 -3.78 28.34
C LEU A 61 9.47 -4.89 27.97
N ILE A 62 9.92 -6.15 27.94
CA ILE A 62 9.04 -7.29 27.66
C ILE A 62 7.98 -7.47 28.74
N ASN A 63 8.32 -7.30 30.02
CA ASN A 63 7.33 -7.38 31.09
C ASN A 63 6.30 -6.25 31.00
N ARG A 64 6.73 -5.02 30.69
CA ARG A 64 5.83 -3.89 30.44
C ARG A 64 4.93 -4.14 29.24
N ALA A 65 5.47 -4.63 28.12
CA ALA A 65 4.69 -5.01 26.95
C ALA A 65 3.71 -6.13 27.27
N ARG A 66 4.12 -7.16 28.01
CA ARG A 66 3.24 -8.25 28.45
C ARG A 66 2.06 -7.73 29.27
N GLN A 67 2.33 -6.80 30.20
CA GLN A 67 1.28 -6.17 31.00
C GLN A 67 0.24 -5.41 30.16
N THR A 68 0.54 -4.96 28.94
CA THR A 68 -0.44 -4.25 28.11
C THR A 68 -1.52 -5.17 27.52
N PHE A 69 -1.28 -6.48 27.45
CA PHE A 69 -2.22 -7.45 26.87
C PHE A 69 -2.59 -8.61 27.81
N THR A 70 -1.89 -8.79 28.94
CA THR A 70 -2.26 -9.79 29.95
C THR A 70 -2.95 -9.20 31.18
N SER A 71 -2.86 -7.88 31.39
CA SER A 71 -3.54 -7.22 32.52
C SER A 71 -4.95 -6.81 32.13
N PRO A 72 -5.96 -7.03 32.98
CA PRO A 72 -7.28 -6.40 32.81
C PRO A 72 -7.26 -4.88 33.07
N LYS A 73 -6.09 -4.29 33.35
CA LYS A 73 -5.93 -2.84 33.53
C LYS A 73 -5.73 -2.17 32.17
N GLU A 74 -6.68 -1.31 31.81
CA GLU A 74 -6.56 -0.43 30.66
C GLU A 74 -5.35 0.49 30.81
N SER A 75 -4.42 0.39 29.85
CA SER A 75 -3.13 1.12 29.90
C SER A 75 -3.23 2.56 29.40
N LYS A 76 -4.22 2.87 28.56
CA LYS A 76 -4.51 4.23 28.09
C LYS A 76 -5.81 4.72 28.72
N LYS A 77 -5.69 5.55 29.76
CA LYS A 77 -6.84 6.16 30.43
C LYS A 77 -7.31 7.41 29.71
N LEU A 78 -8.61 7.51 29.52
CA LEU A 78 -9.32 8.66 28.96
C LEU A 78 -9.49 9.72 30.06
N PRO A 79 -8.95 10.94 29.88
CA PRO A 79 -9.11 12.01 30.85
C PRO A 79 -10.57 12.49 30.90
N VAL A 80 -11.12 12.56 32.09
CA VAL A 80 -12.48 13.04 32.36
C VAL A 80 -12.49 14.16 33.39
N SER A 81 -13.47 15.05 33.28
CA SER A 81 -13.70 16.14 34.22
C SER A 81 -14.95 15.85 35.05
N PHE A 82 -14.83 15.96 36.37
CA PHE A 82 -15.94 15.78 37.30
C PHE A 82 -16.50 17.14 37.73
N PHE A 83 -17.82 17.23 37.83
CA PHE A 83 -18.57 18.38 38.32
C PHE A 83 -19.47 17.90 39.46
N ILE A 84 -19.29 18.45 40.65
CA ILE A 84 -20.01 18.04 41.86
C ILE A 84 -20.83 19.21 42.38
N ARG A 85 -22.10 18.94 42.68
CA ARG A 85 -22.97 19.86 43.43
C ARG A 85 -23.39 19.19 44.73
N ALA A 86 -23.23 19.89 45.85
CA ALA A 86 -23.61 19.35 47.15
C ALA A 86 -24.15 20.46 48.06
N GLY A 87 -25.19 20.15 48.84
CA GLY A 87 -25.89 21.13 49.68
C GLY A 87 -26.66 20.48 50.82
N SER A 88 -26.91 21.25 51.88
CA SER A 88 -27.61 20.75 53.06
C SER A 88 -29.07 20.47 52.73
N GLY A 89 -29.57 19.27 53.07
CA GLY A 89 -30.92 18.85 52.73
C GLY A 89 -31.11 18.33 51.29
N GLU A 90 -30.05 18.31 50.47
CA GLU A 90 -30.10 17.84 49.08
C GLU A 90 -29.12 16.67 48.83
N PRO A 91 -29.45 15.73 47.94
CA PRO A 91 -28.49 14.74 47.45
C PRO A 91 -27.30 15.40 46.75
N MET A 92 -26.12 14.81 46.85
CA MET A 92 -24.96 15.25 46.06
C MET A 92 -25.09 14.73 44.63
N GLU A 93 -24.98 15.62 43.66
CA GLU A 93 -24.96 15.29 42.24
C GLU A 93 -23.52 15.22 41.73
N VAL A 94 -23.23 14.19 40.94
CA VAL A 94 -21.92 13.97 40.30
C VAL A 94 -22.15 13.83 38.80
N THR A 95 -21.62 14.80 38.04
CA THR A 95 -21.56 14.73 36.59
C THR A 95 -20.12 14.50 36.16
N VAL A 96 -19.90 13.61 35.20
CA VAL A 96 -18.59 13.37 34.59
C VAL A 96 -18.69 13.61 33.09
N ARG A 97 -17.69 14.29 32.52
CA ARG A 97 -17.62 14.60 31.08
C ARG A 97 -16.27 14.20 30.50
N ASP A 98 -16.28 13.63 29.31
CA ASP A 98 -15.05 13.35 28.55
C ASP A 98 -14.74 14.43 27.49
N GLN A 99 -13.65 14.23 26.74
CA GLN A 99 -13.20 15.18 25.71
C GLN A 99 -14.07 15.17 24.45
N ASP A 100 -14.82 14.10 24.21
CA ASP A 100 -15.69 13.94 23.04
C ASP A 100 -17.10 14.50 23.31
N GLY A 101 -17.31 15.10 24.50
CA GLY A 101 -18.57 15.72 24.91
C GLY A 101 -19.59 14.77 25.54
N ASN A 102 -19.25 13.49 25.77
CA ASN A 102 -20.16 12.57 26.43
C ASN A 102 -20.25 12.88 27.92
N THR A 103 -21.42 12.64 28.51
CA THR A 103 -21.69 12.91 29.92
C THR A 103 -22.28 11.71 30.63
N GLY A 104 -21.87 11.50 31.88
CA GLY A 104 -22.48 10.54 32.79
C GLY A 104 -22.92 11.21 34.08
N PHE A 105 -23.95 10.67 34.71
CA PHE A 105 -24.59 11.24 35.90
C PHE A 105 -24.71 10.20 37.02
N GLY A 106 -24.55 10.63 38.26
CA GLY A 106 -24.78 9.81 39.45
C GLY A 106 -25.10 10.70 40.65
N SER A 107 -25.76 10.14 41.66
CA SER A 107 -26.16 10.91 42.84
C SER A 107 -26.09 10.10 44.13
N THR A 108 -26.04 10.79 45.27
CA THR A 108 -26.28 10.12 46.55
C THR A 108 -27.76 9.78 46.71
N ALA A 109 -28.07 8.81 47.55
CA ALA A 109 -29.43 8.36 47.83
C ALA A 109 -30.02 9.14 49.00
N HIS A 110 -29.14 9.62 49.88
CA HIS A 110 -29.48 10.44 51.02
C HIS A 110 -28.98 11.87 50.83
N ALA A 111 -29.75 12.80 51.39
CA ALA A 111 -29.42 14.21 51.45
C ALA A 111 -28.23 14.49 52.38
N GLY A 112 -27.51 15.57 52.09
CA GLY A 112 -26.40 16.04 52.91
C GLY A 112 -26.91 16.52 54.27
N GLN A 113 -26.21 16.13 55.33
CA GLN A 113 -26.50 16.61 56.69
C GLN A 113 -25.62 17.82 57.02
N PRO A 114 -26.11 18.79 57.82
CA PRO A 114 -25.26 19.86 58.35
C PRO A 114 -24.09 19.28 59.13
N ALA A 115 -22.87 19.73 58.81
CA ALA A 115 -21.64 19.27 59.46
C ALA A 115 -21.10 20.34 60.39
N SER A 116 -21.09 20.06 61.70
CA SER A 116 -20.38 20.88 62.71
C SER A 116 -18.92 20.47 62.88
N GLU A 117 -18.59 19.19 62.66
CA GLU A 117 -17.23 18.65 62.67
C GLU A 117 -16.88 18.00 61.32
N ARG A 118 -15.72 18.35 60.75
CA ARG A 118 -15.17 17.81 59.48
C ARG A 118 -16.13 17.94 58.27
N PRO A 119 -16.42 19.17 57.82
CA PRO A 119 -17.23 19.40 56.63
C PRO A 119 -16.58 18.80 55.37
N LEU A 120 -17.41 18.55 54.35
CA LEU A 120 -16.97 18.06 53.05
C LEU A 120 -15.97 19.03 52.42
N ASP A 121 -14.79 18.53 52.14
CA ASP A 121 -13.67 19.29 51.58
C ASP A 121 -13.39 18.86 50.13
N GLU A 122 -12.97 19.83 49.30
CA GLU A 122 -12.64 19.61 47.89
C GLU A 122 -11.48 18.63 47.73
N MET A 123 -10.45 18.68 48.61
CA MET A 123 -9.35 17.72 48.53
C MET A 123 -9.81 16.30 48.89
N TYR A 124 -10.79 16.16 49.77
CA TYR A 124 -11.42 14.87 50.05
C TYR A 124 -12.21 14.36 48.84
N LEU A 125 -13.05 15.21 48.21
CA LEU A 125 -13.80 14.85 47.01
C LEU A 125 -12.88 14.46 45.86
N ARG A 126 -11.78 15.18 45.63
CA ARG A 126 -10.76 14.82 44.63
C ARG A 126 -10.21 13.42 44.85
N ARG A 127 -9.84 13.08 46.08
CA ARG A 127 -9.37 11.73 46.44
C ARG A 127 -10.44 10.66 46.26
N GLN A 128 -11.72 10.99 46.42
CA GLN A 128 -12.80 10.04 46.15
C GLN A 128 -13.06 9.89 44.65
N MET A 129 -13.06 10.98 43.87
CA MET A 129 -13.32 10.93 42.42
C MET A 129 -12.17 10.30 41.64
N ASP A 130 -10.93 10.43 42.10
CA ASP A 130 -9.75 9.85 41.45
C ASP A 130 -9.66 8.31 41.62
N ARG A 131 -10.50 7.70 42.47
CA ARG A 131 -10.58 6.24 42.66
C ARG A 131 -11.35 5.57 41.53
N LEU A 132 -10.84 5.72 40.31
CA LEU A 132 -11.41 5.18 39.07
C LEU A 132 -10.96 3.75 38.77
N GLY A 133 -10.00 3.20 39.51
CA GLY A 133 -9.64 1.77 39.47
C GLY A 133 -9.36 1.25 38.05
N ASN A 134 -10.06 0.18 37.67
CA ASN A 134 -9.96 -0.49 36.36
C ASN A 134 -10.86 0.13 35.28
N THR A 135 -11.54 1.23 35.56
CA THR A 135 -12.29 1.93 34.51
C THR A 135 -11.31 2.54 33.50
N PRO A 136 -11.74 2.72 32.24
CA PRO A 136 -10.91 3.31 31.20
C PRO A 136 -10.66 4.82 31.41
N PHE A 137 -11.05 5.39 32.56
CA PHE A 137 -11.00 6.83 32.81
C PHE A 137 -9.92 7.22 33.83
N SER A 138 -9.42 8.45 33.68
CA SER A 138 -8.54 9.15 34.63
C SER A 138 -9.09 10.53 34.96
N LEU A 139 -8.95 10.97 36.21
CA LEU A 139 -9.38 12.30 36.62
C LEU A 139 -8.43 13.35 36.04
N ARG A 140 -8.95 14.26 35.23
CA ARG A 140 -8.22 15.44 34.73
C ARG A 140 -8.52 16.66 35.58
N GLU A 141 -9.79 16.99 35.72
CA GLU A 141 -10.28 18.17 36.43
C GLU A 141 -11.42 17.80 37.37
N LEU A 142 -11.53 18.55 38.47
CA LEU A 142 -12.64 18.49 39.40
C LEU A 142 -13.16 19.90 39.64
N HIS A 143 -14.47 20.07 39.53
CA HIS A 143 -15.18 21.31 39.81
C HIS A 143 -16.22 21.04 40.90
N CYS A 144 -16.17 21.78 42.00
CA CYS A 144 -17.05 21.57 43.14
C CYS A 144 -17.86 22.84 43.43
N ASP A 145 -19.18 22.70 43.53
CA ASP A 145 -20.12 23.72 44.00
C ASP A 145 -20.73 23.21 45.32
N LEU A 146 -20.17 23.68 46.45
CA LEU A 146 -20.52 23.23 47.79
C LEU A 146 -21.25 24.34 48.53
N LYS A 147 -22.52 24.12 48.86
CA LYS A 147 -23.37 25.09 49.58
C LYS A 147 -23.43 24.76 51.07
N GLY A 148 -22.68 25.53 51.86
CA GLY A 148 -22.64 25.40 53.32
C GLY A 148 -21.79 24.22 53.82
N SER A 149 -21.80 23.99 55.13
CA SER A 149 -21.07 22.89 55.76
C SER A 149 -21.90 21.62 55.75
N VAL A 150 -21.58 20.69 54.86
CA VAL A 150 -22.33 19.43 54.64
C VAL A 150 -21.45 18.21 54.79
N ILE A 151 -22.05 17.07 55.16
CA ILE A 151 -21.38 15.77 55.18
C ILE A 151 -22.21 14.71 54.45
N TYR A 152 -21.51 13.86 53.69
CA TYR A 152 -22.08 12.67 53.05
C TYR A 152 -21.24 11.45 53.46
N PRO A 153 -21.87 10.28 53.73
CA PRO A 153 -21.13 9.06 53.98
C PRO A 153 -20.22 8.70 52.79
N ALA A 154 -19.00 8.21 53.08
CA ALA A 154 -18.05 7.84 52.04
C ALA A 154 -18.61 6.77 51.07
N ALA A 155 -19.45 5.86 51.56
CA ALA A 155 -20.12 4.85 50.73
C ALA A 155 -21.05 5.49 49.68
N GLU A 156 -21.75 6.56 50.04
CA GLU A 156 -22.67 7.30 49.16
C GLU A 156 -21.90 8.03 48.06
N ILE A 157 -20.80 8.71 48.40
CA ILE A 157 -19.91 9.37 47.43
C ILE A 157 -19.32 8.36 46.44
N ASN A 158 -18.91 7.19 46.94
CA ASN A 158 -18.39 6.10 46.11
C ASN A 158 -19.47 5.50 45.19
N ARG A 159 -20.75 5.51 45.62
CA ARG A 159 -21.86 5.06 44.77
C ARG A 159 -22.12 6.07 43.65
N ALA A 160 -22.28 7.35 43.99
CA ALA A 160 -22.50 8.43 43.02
C ALA A 160 -21.40 8.49 41.94
N ARG A 161 -20.12 8.34 42.32
CA ARG A 161 -19.01 8.22 41.35
C ARG A 161 -19.18 7.04 40.42
N ARG A 162 -19.48 5.85 40.95
CA ARG A 162 -19.62 4.62 40.16
C ARG A 162 -20.77 4.73 39.17
N GLU A 163 -21.90 5.29 39.59
CA GLU A 163 -23.05 5.56 38.74
C GLU A 163 -22.69 6.54 37.61
N ALA A 164 -22.05 7.66 37.94
CA ALA A 164 -21.63 8.66 36.95
C ALA A 164 -20.68 8.06 35.90
N VAL A 165 -19.69 7.27 36.34
CA VAL A 165 -18.73 6.62 35.44
C VAL A 165 -19.40 5.55 34.56
N ALA A 166 -20.27 4.71 35.13
CA ALA A 166 -21.02 3.71 34.36
C ALA A 166 -21.98 4.36 33.34
N SER A 167 -22.62 5.47 33.73
CA SER A 167 -23.46 6.26 32.84
C SER A 167 -22.66 6.87 31.69
N LEU A 168 -21.44 7.36 31.95
CA LEU A 168 -20.55 7.89 30.91
C LEU A 168 -20.11 6.80 29.93
N GLU A 169 -19.74 5.63 30.45
CA GLU A 169 -19.38 4.47 29.64
C GLU A 169 -20.53 4.08 28.70
N LYS A 170 -21.76 4.02 29.23
CA LYS A 170 -22.96 3.76 28.43
C LYS A 170 -23.20 4.84 27.37
N SER A 171 -23.05 6.12 27.72
CA SER A 171 -23.17 7.24 26.78
C SER A 171 -22.14 7.13 25.64
N ARG A 172 -20.89 6.79 25.96
CA ARG A 172 -19.84 6.58 24.95
C ARG A 172 -20.19 5.41 24.04
N LEU A 173 -20.58 4.27 24.60
CA LEU A 173 -20.91 3.08 23.80
C LEU A 173 -22.09 3.31 22.85
N ASN A 174 -23.09 4.07 23.28
CA ASN A 174 -24.23 4.43 22.42
C ASN A 174 -23.84 5.33 21.25
N ASN A 175 -22.95 6.30 21.46
CA ASN A 175 -22.50 7.20 20.38
C ASN A 175 -21.63 6.49 19.34
N TRP A 176 -21.04 5.35 19.68
CA TRP A 176 -20.26 4.50 18.77
C TRP A 176 -21.08 3.34 18.17
N ARG A 177 -22.39 3.29 18.41
CA ARG A 177 -23.25 2.25 17.87
C ARG A 177 -23.46 2.47 16.38
N ILE A 178 -22.89 1.59 15.56
CA ILE A 178 -23.25 1.47 14.15
C ILE A 178 -24.58 0.73 14.11
N GLU A 179 -25.64 1.42 13.71
CA GLU A 179 -26.94 0.76 13.51
C GLU A 179 -26.82 -0.25 12.35
N PRO A 180 -27.20 -1.52 12.57
CA PRO A 180 -27.19 -2.51 11.50
C PRO A 180 -28.17 -2.09 10.41
N VAL A 181 -27.80 -2.37 9.16
CA VAL A 181 -28.74 -2.23 8.04
C VAL A 181 -29.84 -3.28 8.25
N ASP A 182 -31.10 -2.88 8.16
CA ASP A 182 -32.22 -3.81 8.26
C ASP A 182 -32.14 -4.92 7.18
N ASP A 183 -32.60 -6.12 7.52
CA ASP A 183 -32.43 -7.30 6.68
C ASP A 183 -33.02 -7.10 5.27
N GLU A 184 -34.17 -6.45 5.17
CA GLU A 184 -34.81 -6.18 3.89
C GLU A 184 -33.95 -5.26 3.01
N THR A 185 -33.43 -4.17 3.57
CA THR A 185 -32.51 -3.27 2.89
C THR A 185 -31.20 -3.97 2.54
N PHE A 186 -30.67 -4.82 3.42
CA PHE A 186 -29.47 -5.60 3.15
C PHE A 186 -29.68 -6.52 1.96
N HIS A 187 -30.73 -7.35 1.97
CA HIS A 187 -31.03 -8.28 0.89
C HIS A 187 -31.35 -7.55 -0.42
N ARG A 188 -32.07 -6.41 -0.38
CA ARG A 188 -32.32 -5.56 -1.55
C ARG A 188 -31.03 -5.00 -2.14
N ARG A 189 -30.11 -4.49 -1.31
CA ARG A 189 -28.79 -3.98 -1.73
C ARG A 189 -27.91 -5.09 -2.30
N LEU A 190 -27.88 -6.26 -1.64
CA LEU A 190 -27.12 -7.43 -2.07
C LEU A 190 -27.60 -7.92 -3.44
N ALA A 191 -28.91 -8.08 -3.62
CA ALA A 191 -29.51 -8.46 -4.89
C ALA A 191 -29.12 -7.47 -6.00
N LYS A 192 -29.13 -6.16 -5.72
CA LYS A 192 -28.68 -5.13 -6.67
C LYS A 192 -27.18 -5.22 -6.98
N ALA A 193 -26.33 -5.47 -5.99
CA ALA A 193 -24.88 -5.56 -6.17
C ALA A 193 -24.44 -6.80 -6.95
N LEU A 194 -25.17 -7.91 -6.78
CA LEU A 194 -24.90 -9.18 -7.47
C LEU A 194 -25.50 -9.24 -8.88
N LYS A 195 -26.36 -8.30 -9.26
CA LYS A 195 -26.90 -8.23 -10.63
C LYS A 195 -25.74 -8.21 -11.63
N PRO A 196 -25.75 -9.07 -12.65
CA PRO A 196 -24.76 -9.04 -13.72
C PRO A 196 -24.71 -7.66 -14.34
N VAL A 197 -23.50 -7.11 -14.50
CA VAL A 197 -23.29 -5.91 -15.30
C VAL A 197 -23.42 -6.33 -16.76
N THR A 198 -24.64 -6.41 -17.28
CA THR A 198 -24.92 -6.60 -18.71
C THR A 198 -25.16 -5.27 -19.42
N GLU A 199 -25.11 -4.14 -18.70
CA GLU A 199 -25.45 -2.83 -19.23
C GLU A 199 -24.19 -2.00 -19.47
N GLY A 200 -23.76 -1.98 -20.74
CA GLY A 200 -22.66 -1.15 -21.20
C GLY A 200 -22.25 -1.48 -22.64
N ARG A 201 -23.06 -1.00 -23.60
CA ARG A 201 -22.80 -1.00 -25.06
C ARG A 201 -22.41 -2.36 -25.64
N GLY A 202 -23.44 -3.08 -26.12
CA GLY A 202 -23.30 -4.11 -27.15
C GLY A 202 -22.82 -3.52 -28.48
N GLY A 203 -21.60 -2.99 -28.51
CA GLY A 203 -20.85 -2.92 -29.76
C GLY A 203 -20.39 -4.34 -30.08
N ASN A 204 -20.43 -4.72 -31.36
CA ASN A 204 -19.88 -5.96 -31.91
C ASN A 204 -18.35 -6.04 -31.73
N PHE A 205 -17.84 -5.96 -30.50
CA PHE A 205 -16.44 -6.26 -30.17
C PHE A 205 -16.19 -7.77 -30.10
N LEU A 206 -17.27 -8.57 -30.10
CA LEU A 206 -17.20 -10.00 -30.32
C LEU A 206 -16.52 -10.29 -31.65
N GLN A 207 -15.35 -10.91 -31.54
CA GLN A 207 -14.61 -11.59 -32.60
C GLN A 207 -13.90 -10.68 -33.61
N ARG A 208 -12.90 -9.93 -33.14
CA ARG A 208 -11.72 -9.80 -34.00
C ARG A 208 -11.12 -11.19 -34.16
N THR A 209 -11.07 -11.68 -35.41
CA THR A 209 -10.34 -12.92 -35.74
C THR A 209 -8.85 -12.81 -35.42
N ARG A 210 -8.33 -11.59 -35.22
CA ARG A 210 -6.93 -11.30 -34.92
C ARG A 210 -6.81 -10.15 -33.90
N PRO A 211 -6.16 -10.36 -32.75
CA PRO A 211 -5.89 -9.29 -31.79
C PRO A 211 -5.04 -8.17 -32.39
N LEU A 212 -5.25 -6.94 -31.94
CA LEU A 212 -4.35 -5.82 -32.24
C LEU A 212 -2.98 -6.03 -31.61
N VAL A 213 -1.92 -5.65 -32.31
CA VAL A 213 -0.57 -5.59 -31.76
C VAL A 213 -0.34 -4.19 -31.19
N THR A 214 -0.35 -4.08 -29.88
CA THR A 214 -0.09 -2.83 -29.16
C THR A 214 1.30 -2.86 -28.53
N VAL A 215 1.96 -1.70 -28.45
CA VAL A 215 3.34 -1.61 -27.95
C VAL A 215 3.47 -0.48 -26.95
N HIS A 216 4.02 -0.76 -25.77
CA HIS A 216 4.44 0.28 -24.83
C HIS A 216 5.91 0.61 -25.08
N ALA A 217 6.16 1.74 -25.74
CA ALA A 217 7.50 2.18 -26.09
C ALA A 217 8.14 2.96 -24.94
N GLY A 218 9.45 2.77 -24.75
CA GLY A 218 10.22 3.47 -23.71
C GLY A 218 10.71 4.86 -24.11
N ASP A 219 10.81 5.12 -25.42
CA ASP A 219 11.32 6.35 -26.04
C ASP A 219 10.82 6.48 -27.50
N LEU A 220 11.08 7.64 -28.11
CA LEU A 220 10.70 7.93 -29.50
C LEU A 220 11.34 6.98 -30.52
N SER A 221 12.58 6.55 -30.29
CA SER A 221 13.30 5.66 -31.22
C SER A 221 12.66 4.27 -31.28
N THR A 222 12.28 3.74 -30.11
CA THR A 222 11.58 2.47 -29.92
C THR A 222 10.17 2.54 -30.51
N LEU A 223 9.47 3.67 -30.34
CA LEU A 223 8.18 3.92 -31.00
C LEU A 223 8.31 3.83 -32.52
N ARG A 224 9.31 4.50 -33.12
CA ARG A 224 9.49 4.49 -34.58
C ARG A 224 9.75 3.07 -35.11
N SER A 225 10.58 2.30 -34.40
CA SER A 225 10.82 0.87 -34.72
C SER A 225 9.55 0.03 -34.61
N ALA A 226 8.75 0.23 -33.56
CA ALA A 226 7.49 -0.50 -33.36
C ALA A 226 6.46 -0.21 -34.48
N VAL A 227 6.29 1.06 -34.86
CA VAL A 227 5.42 1.47 -35.97
C VAL A 227 5.87 0.83 -37.28
N ARG A 228 7.16 0.92 -37.63
CA ARG A 228 7.72 0.30 -38.85
C ARG A 228 7.58 -1.23 -38.87
N ALA A 229 7.58 -1.86 -37.71
CA ALA A 229 7.39 -3.30 -37.56
C ALA A 229 5.91 -3.74 -37.68
N GLY A 230 4.96 -2.80 -37.70
CA GLY A 230 3.54 -3.06 -37.90
C GLY A 230 2.72 -3.12 -36.62
N ALA A 231 3.08 -2.34 -35.60
CA ALA A 231 2.19 -2.06 -34.46
C ALA A 231 0.89 -1.38 -34.94
N ASP A 232 -0.25 -1.75 -34.35
CA ASP A 232 -1.54 -1.12 -34.62
C ASP A 232 -1.82 0.06 -33.67
N LEU A 233 -1.20 0.05 -32.49
CA LEU A 233 -1.28 1.11 -31.47
C LEU A 233 0.03 1.19 -30.68
N VAL A 234 0.47 2.41 -30.36
CA VAL A 234 1.62 2.64 -29.47
C VAL A 234 1.22 3.48 -28.26
N TYR A 235 1.64 3.02 -27.08
CA TYR A 235 1.69 3.80 -25.85
C TYR A 235 3.06 4.44 -25.71
N LEU A 236 3.11 5.74 -25.49
CA LEU A 236 4.35 6.46 -25.17
C LEU A 236 4.12 7.34 -23.94
N ALA A 237 4.92 7.15 -22.91
CA ALA A 237 4.84 8.00 -21.73
C ALA A 237 5.45 9.36 -22.02
N ALA A 238 4.76 10.40 -21.60
CA ALA A 238 5.27 11.76 -21.69
C ALA A 238 6.16 12.07 -20.49
N GLY A 239 7.25 12.79 -20.72
CA GLY A 239 8.08 13.39 -19.69
C GLY A 239 8.84 12.39 -18.82
N LYS A 240 8.78 12.70 -17.53
CA LYS A 240 9.60 12.20 -16.43
C LYS A 240 9.34 10.75 -16.01
N TYR A 241 8.42 10.06 -16.68
CA TYR A 241 7.70 8.92 -16.12
C TYR A 241 7.96 7.59 -16.84
N SER A 242 8.83 7.57 -17.86
CA SER A 242 9.38 6.32 -18.40
C SER A 242 10.63 5.94 -17.59
N PRO A 243 10.78 4.68 -17.15
CA PRO A 243 11.96 4.24 -16.38
C PRO A 243 13.31 4.42 -17.10
N ARG A 244 13.33 4.78 -18.39
CA ARG A 244 14.55 4.75 -19.20
C ARG A 244 14.89 6.06 -19.93
N SER A 245 13.90 6.91 -20.18
CA SER A 245 14.11 8.15 -20.92
C SER A 245 13.15 9.22 -20.44
N SER A 246 13.60 10.48 -20.46
CA SER A 246 12.70 11.62 -20.35
C SER A 246 12.27 12.00 -21.76
N VAL A 247 11.11 11.51 -22.20
CA VAL A 247 10.51 11.92 -23.48
C VAL A 247 9.99 13.33 -23.29
N ASP A 248 10.63 14.33 -23.87
CA ASP A 248 10.12 15.69 -23.74
C ASP A 248 8.83 15.91 -24.55
N ARG A 249 8.25 17.11 -24.43
CA ARG A 249 7.02 17.48 -25.12
C ARG A 249 7.18 17.39 -26.65
N ASP A 250 8.31 17.85 -27.17
CA ASP A 250 8.57 17.90 -28.62
C ASP A 250 8.77 16.49 -29.17
N GLU A 251 9.43 15.60 -28.42
CA GLU A 251 9.56 14.19 -28.75
C GLU A 251 8.22 13.46 -28.72
N LEU A 252 7.37 13.77 -27.74
CA LEU A 252 6.01 13.22 -27.67
C LEU A 252 5.19 13.64 -28.89
N PHE A 253 5.24 14.92 -29.27
CA PHE A 253 4.56 15.46 -30.45
C PHE A 253 5.08 14.82 -31.75
N LYS A 254 6.41 14.72 -31.92
CA LYS A 254 7.03 14.01 -33.06
C LYS A 254 6.63 12.53 -33.12
N GLY A 255 6.42 11.90 -31.96
CA GLY A 255 5.90 10.53 -31.87
C GLY A 255 4.46 10.44 -32.36
N PHE A 256 3.62 11.37 -31.94
CA PHE A 256 2.23 11.52 -32.40
C PHE A 256 2.17 11.73 -33.92
N GLU A 257 2.91 12.69 -34.47
CA GLU A 257 2.94 12.98 -35.91
C GLU A 257 3.37 11.75 -36.71
N PHE A 258 4.44 11.08 -36.28
CA PHE A 258 4.93 9.89 -36.95
C PHE A 258 3.91 8.74 -36.94
N CYS A 259 3.22 8.51 -35.83
CA CYS A 259 2.14 7.53 -35.76
C CYS A 259 1.00 7.89 -36.72
N ARG A 260 0.59 9.16 -36.76
CA ARG A 260 -0.47 9.66 -37.64
C ARG A 260 -0.13 9.49 -39.13
N GLU A 261 1.10 9.83 -39.53
CA GLU A 261 1.60 9.63 -40.90
C GLU A 261 1.58 8.17 -41.34
N ASN A 262 1.75 7.24 -40.39
CA ASN A 262 1.77 5.80 -40.64
C ASN A 262 0.44 5.10 -40.34
N GLY A 263 -0.62 5.84 -40.00
CA GLY A 263 -1.94 5.28 -39.69
C GLY A 263 -1.98 4.41 -38.42
N VAL A 264 -1.05 4.63 -37.48
CA VAL A 264 -0.96 3.91 -36.20
C VAL A 264 -1.59 4.75 -35.09
N LYS A 265 -2.34 4.12 -34.18
CA LYS A 265 -2.93 4.83 -33.05
C LYS A 265 -1.88 5.27 -32.04
N PHE A 266 -1.98 6.50 -31.55
CA PHE A 266 -1.09 7.06 -30.54
C PHE A 266 -1.83 7.35 -29.24
N VAL A 267 -1.42 6.67 -28.17
CA VAL A 267 -1.98 6.83 -26.83
C VAL A 267 -0.90 7.33 -25.88
N VAL A 268 -1.17 8.44 -25.20
CA VAL A 268 -0.24 8.98 -24.19
C VAL A 268 -0.31 8.12 -22.94
N SER A 269 0.83 7.64 -22.46
CA SER A 269 0.91 6.80 -21.25
C SER A 269 1.19 7.64 -20.00
N THR A 270 0.57 7.24 -18.89
CA THR A 270 0.74 7.87 -17.58
C THR A 270 1.33 6.88 -16.57
N PRO A 271 2.10 7.33 -15.57
CA PRO A 271 2.68 6.43 -14.56
C PRO A 271 1.63 5.79 -13.66
N ALA A 272 1.97 4.62 -13.13
CA ALA A 272 1.15 3.91 -12.15
C ALA A 272 1.08 4.64 -10.80
N ILE A 273 2.17 5.30 -10.40
CA ILE A 273 2.28 6.02 -9.12
C ILE A 273 2.45 7.51 -9.41
N VAL A 274 1.57 8.33 -8.80
CA VAL A 274 1.56 9.79 -8.92
C VAL A 274 1.31 10.39 -7.55
N ARG A 275 2.24 11.24 -7.08
CA ARG A 275 2.05 12.08 -5.88
C ARG A 275 1.25 13.33 -6.21
N GLY A 276 0.70 13.99 -5.18
CA GLY A 276 -0.13 15.19 -5.36
C GLY A 276 0.50 16.25 -6.26
N SER A 277 1.76 16.63 -6.01
CA SER A 277 2.47 17.61 -6.84
C SER A 277 2.74 17.13 -8.28
N GLU A 278 2.94 15.83 -8.48
CA GLU A 278 3.15 15.22 -9.80
C GLU A 278 1.85 15.17 -10.61
N LEU A 279 0.70 15.10 -9.93
CA LEU A 279 -0.61 15.10 -10.56
C LEU A 279 -0.92 16.43 -11.22
N ASP A 280 -0.53 17.54 -10.61
CA ASP A 280 -0.73 18.88 -11.16
C ASP A 280 0.10 19.07 -12.44
N GLU A 281 1.38 18.70 -12.42
CA GLU A 281 2.26 18.72 -13.60
C GLU A 281 1.72 17.83 -14.73
N LEU A 282 1.29 16.61 -14.40
CA LEU A 282 0.73 15.67 -15.36
C LEU A 282 -0.62 16.15 -15.93
N SER A 283 -1.41 16.87 -15.13
CA SER A 283 -2.68 17.45 -15.60
C SER A 283 -2.44 18.49 -16.68
N VAL A 284 -1.46 19.37 -16.52
CA VAL A 284 -1.08 20.35 -17.55
C VAL A 284 -0.65 19.64 -18.84
N LEU A 285 0.17 18.59 -18.71
CA LEU A 285 0.64 17.81 -19.86
C LEU A 285 -0.50 17.10 -20.61
N ILE A 286 -1.48 16.54 -19.88
CA ILE A 286 -2.67 15.93 -20.46
C ILE A 286 -3.55 16.99 -21.13
N GLU A 287 -3.75 18.14 -20.48
CA GLU A 287 -4.47 19.31 -21.02
C GLU A 287 -3.87 19.76 -22.35
N GLU A 288 -2.55 19.92 -22.41
CA GLU A 288 -1.85 20.28 -23.64
C GLU A 288 -1.92 19.19 -24.70
N ALA A 289 -1.73 17.91 -24.34
CA ALA A 289 -1.80 16.79 -25.28
C ALA A 289 -3.19 16.67 -25.96
N SER A 290 -4.25 17.22 -25.36
CA SER A 290 -5.57 17.26 -26.00
C SER A 290 -5.77 18.32 -27.06
N SER A 291 -4.89 19.33 -27.09
CA SER A 291 -4.83 20.22 -28.25
C SER A 291 -4.45 19.45 -29.51
N TRP A 292 -3.86 18.26 -29.36
CA TRP A 292 -3.59 17.32 -30.43
C TRP A 292 -4.73 16.29 -30.51
N PRO A 293 -5.11 15.84 -31.72
CA PRO A 293 -6.11 14.80 -31.87
C PRO A 293 -5.52 13.41 -31.57
N VAL A 294 -5.07 13.20 -30.33
CA VAL A 294 -4.56 11.90 -29.83
C VAL A 294 -5.69 10.87 -29.73
N ASP A 295 -5.35 9.58 -29.87
CA ASP A 295 -6.33 8.50 -29.82
C ASP A 295 -6.79 8.18 -28.38
N GLY A 296 -6.06 8.64 -27.37
CA GLY A 296 -6.44 8.49 -25.98
C GLY A 296 -5.29 8.66 -24.99
N VAL A 297 -5.60 8.39 -23.73
CA VAL A 297 -4.63 8.38 -22.62
C VAL A 297 -4.74 7.05 -21.87
N LEU A 298 -3.61 6.41 -21.59
CA LEU A 298 -3.49 5.21 -20.78
C LEU A 298 -3.35 5.60 -19.30
N ALA A 299 -4.40 5.36 -18.52
CA ALA A 299 -4.46 5.63 -17.10
C ALA A 299 -3.79 4.51 -16.27
N GLY A 300 -2.76 4.88 -15.51
CA GLY A 300 -2.05 3.97 -14.59
C GLY A 300 -2.69 3.82 -13.20
N ASN A 301 -3.63 4.70 -12.82
CA ASN A 301 -4.32 4.63 -11.53
C ASN A 301 -5.73 5.25 -11.58
N LEU A 302 -6.53 5.00 -10.52
CA LEU A 302 -7.94 5.41 -10.46
C LEU A 302 -8.12 6.94 -10.44
N GLY A 303 -7.19 7.67 -9.81
CA GLY A 303 -7.26 9.13 -9.76
C GLY A 303 -7.09 9.76 -11.15
N LEU A 304 -6.11 9.26 -11.91
CA LEU A 304 -5.90 9.68 -13.30
C LEU A 304 -7.08 9.29 -14.19
N LEU A 305 -7.62 8.08 -14.01
CA LEU A 305 -8.79 7.64 -14.75
C LEU A 305 -9.98 8.60 -14.53
N GLU A 306 -10.24 9.02 -13.29
CA GLU A 306 -11.30 10.00 -12.99
C GLU A 306 -10.99 11.38 -13.63
N LYS A 307 -9.73 11.82 -13.62
CA LYS A 307 -9.30 13.10 -14.20
C LYS A 307 -9.40 13.15 -15.73
N ILE A 308 -9.08 12.04 -16.41
CA ILE A 308 -9.08 11.93 -17.89
C ILE A 308 -10.50 11.66 -18.42
N LYS A 309 -11.39 11.12 -17.60
CA LYS A 309 -12.76 10.77 -18.01
C LYS A 309 -13.49 11.99 -18.58
N GLY A 310 -14.03 11.82 -19.79
CA GLY A 310 -14.78 12.87 -20.50
C GLY A 310 -13.90 13.83 -21.30
N PHE A 311 -12.59 13.71 -21.18
CA PHE A 311 -11.62 14.55 -21.87
C PHE A 311 -11.03 13.85 -23.11
N ALA A 312 -10.59 12.60 -22.97
CA ALA A 312 -10.08 11.77 -24.06
C ALA A 312 -10.55 10.31 -23.90
N PRO A 313 -10.49 9.46 -24.94
CA PRO A 313 -10.69 8.03 -24.78
C PRO A 313 -9.72 7.44 -23.75
N VAL A 314 -10.26 6.72 -22.77
CA VAL A 314 -9.45 6.18 -21.67
C VAL A 314 -9.05 4.74 -21.97
N TYR A 315 -7.76 4.48 -21.98
CA TYR A 315 -7.18 3.15 -21.92
C TYR A 315 -6.78 2.88 -20.46
N THR A 316 -6.94 1.68 -19.94
CA THR A 316 -6.53 1.38 -18.54
C THR A 316 -5.35 0.43 -18.50
N ASP A 317 -4.34 0.76 -17.71
CA ASP A 317 -3.15 -0.06 -17.57
C ASP A 317 -3.37 -1.30 -16.67
N TYR A 318 -2.50 -2.31 -16.79
CA TYR A 318 -2.59 -3.53 -15.98
C TYR A 318 -2.42 -3.27 -14.48
N THR A 319 -1.80 -2.15 -14.13
CA THR A 319 -1.57 -1.65 -12.75
C THR A 319 -2.86 -1.29 -12.01
N LEU A 320 -3.99 -1.19 -12.71
CA LEU A 320 -5.32 -1.08 -12.12
C LEU A 320 -5.90 -2.41 -11.61
N ASN A 321 -5.18 -3.52 -11.75
CA ASN A 321 -5.52 -4.82 -11.17
C ASN A 321 -6.91 -5.32 -11.61
N ALA A 322 -7.18 -5.31 -12.91
CA ALA A 322 -8.40 -5.87 -13.47
C ALA A 322 -8.39 -7.40 -13.43
N PHE A 323 -8.76 -7.97 -12.27
CA PHE A 323 -8.80 -9.42 -12.00
C PHE A 323 -10.18 -10.08 -12.20
N ASN A 324 -11.24 -9.29 -12.34
CA ASN A 324 -12.60 -9.83 -12.43
C ASN A 324 -13.51 -8.92 -13.24
N ARG A 325 -14.66 -9.47 -13.65
CA ARG A 325 -15.67 -8.76 -14.44
C ARG A 325 -16.24 -7.49 -13.77
N LEU A 326 -16.28 -7.43 -12.44
CA LEU A 326 -16.80 -6.25 -11.73
C LEU A 326 -15.83 -5.08 -11.85
N THR A 327 -14.53 -5.34 -11.74
CA THR A 327 -13.48 -4.35 -11.98
C THR A 327 -13.53 -3.86 -13.43
N VAL A 328 -13.56 -4.78 -14.41
CA VAL A 328 -13.69 -4.40 -15.83
C VAL A 328 -14.94 -3.54 -16.04
N GLY A 329 -16.10 -3.97 -15.55
CA GLY A 329 -17.35 -3.21 -15.69
C GLY A 329 -17.32 -1.84 -14.98
N ARG A 330 -16.60 -1.70 -13.86
CA ARG A 330 -16.37 -0.41 -13.19
C ARG A 330 -15.53 0.52 -14.07
N LEU A 331 -14.43 0.03 -14.61
CA LEU A 331 -13.55 0.80 -15.50
C LEU A 331 -14.28 1.23 -16.77
N THR A 332 -15.05 0.33 -17.39
CA THR A 332 -15.90 0.64 -18.55
C THR A 332 -16.94 1.72 -18.24
N ARG A 333 -17.64 1.65 -17.09
CA ARG A 333 -18.58 2.70 -16.67
C ARG A 333 -17.91 4.04 -16.39
N GLN A 334 -16.63 4.04 -16.05
CA GLN A 334 -15.84 5.26 -15.94
C GLN A 334 -15.22 5.71 -17.27
N GLY A 335 -15.63 5.14 -18.40
CA GLY A 335 -15.27 5.63 -19.73
C GLY A 335 -14.11 4.90 -20.40
N ALA A 336 -13.63 3.79 -19.84
CA ALA A 336 -12.60 2.99 -20.47
C ALA A 336 -13.08 2.40 -21.81
N VAL A 337 -12.33 2.67 -22.88
CA VAL A 337 -12.54 2.08 -24.22
C VAL A 337 -11.77 0.79 -24.41
N GLN A 338 -10.71 0.58 -23.62
CA GLN A 338 -9.93 -0.65 -23.57
C GLN A 338 -9.43 -0.90 -22.14
N VAL A 339 -9.48 -2.16 -21.69
CA VAL A 339 -9.02 -2.57 -20.37
C VAL A 339 -7.90 -3.60 -20.48
N THR A 340 -6.72 -3.26 -19.98
CA THR A 340 -5.62 -4.22 -19.81
C THR A 340 -5.85 -5.06 -18.56
N LEU A 341 -5.94 -6.38 -18.74
CA LEU A 341 -6.12 -7.34 -17.67
C LEU A 341 -4.82 -7.53 -16.89
N SER A 342 -4.95 -8.00 -15.64
CA SER A 342 -3.79 -8.35 -14.82
C SER A 342 -2.95 -9.47 -15.47
N PRO A 343 -1.61 -9.37 -15.48
CA PRO A 343 -0.73 -10.43 -15.99
C PRO A 343 -0.71 -11.69 -15.12
N GLU A 344 -1.39 -11.67 -13.96
CA GLU A 344 -1.48 -12.77 -13.00
C GLU A 344 -2.66 -13.72 -13.25
N LEU A 345 -3.53 -13.40 -14.20
CA LEU A 345 -4.71 -14.22 -14.52
C LEU A 345 -4.35 -15.48 -15.32
N THR A 346 -5.11 -16.55 -15.08
CA THR A 346 -5.09 -17.74 -15.93
C THR A 346 -5.94 -17.55 -17.19
N ILE A 347 -5.74 -18.41 -18.18
CA ILE A 347 -6.54 -18.39 -19.41
C ILE A 347 -8.03 -18.64 -19.15
N GLU A 348 -8.38 -19.49 -18.18
CA GLU A 348 -9.77 -19.79 -17.80
C GLU A 348 -10.44 -18.55 -17.20
N GLN A 349 -9.74 -17.82 -16.33
CA GLN A 349 -10.24 -16.58 -15.73
C GLN A 349 -10.40 -15.49 -16.80
N ILE A 350 -9.44 -15.37 -17.73
CA ILE A 350 -9.53 -14.46 -18.87
C ILE A 350 -10.79 -14.76 -19.69
N ARG A 351 -11.04 -16.04 -20.02
CA ARG A 351 -12.22 -16.46 -20.78
C ARG A 351 -13.52 -16.12 -20.06
N GLU A 352 -13.58 -16.31 -18.75
CA GLU A 352 -14.77 -15.95 -17.96
C GLU A 352 -15.05 -14.44 -18.00
N ILE A 353 -14.00 -13.61 -17.86
CA ILE A 353 -14.12 -12.15 -17.92
C ILE A 353 -14.57 -11.72 -19.33
N ALA A 354 -13.91 -12.21 -20.37
CA ALA A 354 -14.20 -11.86 -21.76
C ALA A 354 -15.62 -12.24 -22.18
N ALA A 355 -16.13 -13.40 -21.76
CA ALA A 355 -17.48 -13.86 -22.09
C ALA A 355 -18.60 -12.94 -21.57
N ARG A 356 -18.32 -12.06 -20.60
CA ARG A 356 -19.33 -11.24 -19.90
C ARG A 356 -19.00 -9.74 -19.89
N THR A 357 -18.09 -9.30 -20.75
CA THR A 357 -17.67 -7.88 -20.83
C THR A 357 -17.82 -7.36 -22.25
N GLY A 358 -18.31 -6.12 -22.39
CA GLY A 358 -18.47 -5.44 -23.68
C GLY A 358 -17.31 -4.51 -24.07
N CYS A 359 -16.22 -4.53 -23.29
CA CYS A 359 -15.05 -3.67 -23.47
C CYS A 359 -13.93 -4.44 -24.20
N LEU A 360 -13.12 -3.75 -24.98
CA LEU A 360 -11.95 -4.35 -25.62
C LEU A 360 -10.93 -4.75 -24.54
N LEU A 361 -10.60 -6.04 -24.45
CA LEU A 361 -9.65 -6.55 -23.47
C LEU A 361 -8.25 -6.68 -24.07
N GLU A 362 -7.26 -6.29 -23.28
CA GLU A 362 -5.84 -6.39 -23.62
C GLU A 362 -5.09 -7.22 -22.58
N VAL A 363 -4.08 -7.98 -23.02
CA VAL A 363 -3.17 -8.73 -22.12
C VAL A 363 -1.72 -8.48 -22.51
N LEU A 364 -0.81 -8.51 -21.53
CA LEU A 364 0.62 -8.48 -21.81
C LEU A 364 1.05 -9.84 -22.38
N VAL A 365 1.81 -9.81 -23.46
CA VAL A 365 2.34 -11.03 -24.12
C VAL A 365 3.85 -11.05 -24.19
N HIS A 366 4.51 -9.89 -24.07
CA HIS A 366 5.95 -9.80 -24.12
C HIS A 366 6.51 -8.66 -23.29
N GLY A 367 7.72 -8.84 -22.76
CA GLY A 367 8.44 -7.84 -21.98
C GLY A 367 8.70 -8.29 -20.54
N ARG A 368 9.46 -7.50 -19.79
CA ARG A 368 9.70 -7.80 -18.37
C ARG A 368 8.58 -7.18 -17.55
N VAL A 369 7.83 -8.00 -16.83
CA VAL A 369 6.81 -7.52 -15.90
C VAL A 369 7.50 -6.82 -14.74
N GLU A 370 7.04 -5.62 -14.40
CA GLU A 370 7.50 -4.88 -13.23
C GLU A 370 7.04 -5.60 -11.95
N LEU A 371 7.98 -5.87 -11.04
CA LEU A 371 7.72 -6.60 -9.80
C LEU A 371 7.48 -5.66 -8.62
N MET A 372 8.22 -4.54 -8.57
CA MET A 372 8.22 -3.64 -7.43
C MET A 372 8.65 -2.24 -7.84
N VAL A 373 8.02 -1.24 -7.21
CA VAL A 373 8.49 0.15 -7.22
C VAL A 373 8.92 0.53 -5.80
N SER A 374 10.04 1.23 -5.67
CA SER A 374 10.62 1.63 -4.39
C SER A 374 11.12 3.08 -4.44
N GLU A 375 10.97 3.84 -3.35
CA GLU A 375 11.57 5.18 -3.20
C GLU A 375 13.07 5.10 -2.83
N TYR A 376 13.60 3.89 -2.63
CA TYR A 376 15.01 3.69 -2.30
C TYR A 376 15.89 3.68 -3.56
N CYS A 377 16.74 4.71 -3.72
CA CYS A 377 17.67 4.81 -4.83
C CYS A 377 18.90 3.90 -4.63
N ALA A 378 18.78 2.62 -5.00
CA ALA A 378 19.88 1.65 -4.90
C ALA A 378 21.17 2.10 -5.64
N PRO A 379 21.13 2.63 -6.88
CA PRO A 379 22.35 3.09 -7.55
C PRO A 379 23.09 4.19 -6.79
N GLY A 380 22.35 5.19 -6.29
CA GLY A 380 22.94 6.31 -5.55
C GLY A 380 23.41 5.90 -4.15
N SER A 381 22.60 5.15 -3.41
CA SER A 381 22.87 4.83 -2.01
C SER A 381 23.86 3.67 -1.80
N LEU A 382 24.03 2.77 -2.77
CA LEU A 382 24.90 1.60 -2.63
C LEU A 382 26.17 1.68 -3.49
N ILE A 383 26.08 2.22 -4.71
CA ILE A 383 27.20 2.20 -5.66
C ILE A 383 28.00 3.50 -5.61
N GLU A 384 27.33 4.65 -5.56
CA GLU A 384 27.95 5.98 -5.55
C GLU A 384 27.62 6.75 -4.26
N ALA A 385 27.60 6.04 -3.11
CA ALA A 385 27.16 6.59 -1.82
C ALA A 385 27.91 7.87 -1.42
N GLU A 386 29.19 7.96 -1.79
CA GLU A 386 30.04 9.14 -1.51
C GLU A 386 29.70 10.34 -2.41
N LYS A 387 29.14 10.10 -3.60
CA LYS A 387 28.77 11.15 -4.57
C LYS A 387 27.27 11.49 -4.56
N CYS A 388 26.45 10.64 -3.96
CA CYS A 388 25.01 10.80 -3.84
C CYS A 388 24.62 10.96 -2.37
N LEU A 389 24.65 12.21 -1.89
CA LEU A 389 24.33 12.62 -0.53
C LEU A 389 23.00 13.41 -0.51
N PRO A 390 22.35 13.62 0.65
CA PRO A 390 21.19 14.49 0.74
C PRO A 390 21.46 15.87 0.09
N GLY A 391 20.65 16.24 -0.90
CA GLY A 391 20.82 17.50 -1.66
C GLY A 391 21.85 17.46 -2.80
N LYS A 392 22.56 16.35 -3.01
CA LYS A 392 23.57 16.20 -4.07
C LYS A 392 23.46 14.83 -4.74
N CYS A 393 23.21 14.80 -6.04
CA CYS A 393 23.10 13.56 -6.81
C CYS A 393 24.05 13.58 -8.00
N ALA A 394 24.91 12.57 -8.11
CA ALA A 394 25.79 12.38 -9.27
C ALA A 394 25.11 11.69 -10.46
N GLN A 395 23.81 11.38 -10.34
CA GLN A 395 22.97 10.78 -11.38
C GLN A 395 23.51 9.47 -12.01
N PRO A 396 24.08 8.53 -11.23
CA PRO A 396 24.67 7.31 -11.80
C PRO A 396 23.70 6.46 -12.60
N CYS A 397 22.40 6.54 -12.27
CA CYS A 397 21.33 5.85 -12.97
C CYS A 397 21.13 6.28 -14.43
N ARG A 398 21.64 7.44 -14.86
CA ARG A 398 21.51 7.91 -16.25
C ARG A 398 22.59 7.38 -17.17
N ASP A 399 23.80 7.20 -16.65
CA ASP A 399 24.96 6.82 -17.45
C ASP A 399 25.17 5.31 -17.51
N ARG A 400 24.60 4.57 -16.55
CA ARG A 400 24.88 3.16 -16.32
C ARG A 400 23.61 2.38 -16.07
N LYS A 401 23.59 1.14 -16.55
CA LYS A 401 22.54 0.18 -16.25
C LYS A 401 22.89 -0.60 -14.98
N PHE A 402 21.87 -0.87 -14.17
CA PHE A 402 22.03 -1.62 -12.93
C PHE A 402 21.06 -2.81 -12.90
N SER A 403 21.38 -3.79 -12.06
CA SER A 403 20.52 -4.92 -11.80
C SER A 403 20.76 -5.44 -10.39
N LEU A 404 19.72 -6.00 -9.79
CA LEU A 404 19.83 -6.72 -8.52
C LEU A 404 20.11 -8.19 -8.81
N LYS A 405 21.07 -8.76 -8.08
CA LYS A 405 21.38 -10.19 -8.14
C LYS A 405 20.90 -10.83 -6.85
N ASP A 406 20.05 -11.85 -6.96
CA ASP A 406 19.56 -12.57 -5.80
C ASP A 406 20.48 -13.74 -5.38
N ARG A 407 20.09 -14.46 -4.32
CA ARG A 407 20.81 -15.64 -3.81
C ARG A 407 20.82 -16.84 -4.77
N LEU A 408 19.90 -16.86 -5.74
CA LEU A 408 19.80 -17.88 -6.78
C LEU A 408 20.53 -17.45 -8.07
N VAL A 409 21.29 -16.35 -8.01
CA VAL A 409 22.07 -15.81 -9.14
C VAL A 409 21.18 -15.24 -10.26
N MET A 410 19.88 -15.07 -9.99
CA MET A 410 18.95 -14.42 -10.91
C MET A 410 19.22 -12.92 -10.94
N VAL A 411 19.19 -12.36 -12.15
CA VAL A 411 19.47 -10.94 -12.40
C VAL A 411 18.17 -10.22 -12.72
N PHE A 412 17.79 -9.28 -11.86
CA PHE A 412 16.60 -8.46 -11.96
C PHE A 412 16.99 -7.06 -12.42
N PRO A 413 16.68 -6.67 -13.66
CA PRO A 413 16.99 -5.33 -14.14
C PRO A 413 16.30 -4.27 -13.28
N ILE A 414 17.00 -3.18 -13.02
CA ILE A 414 16.43 -2.04 -12.34
C ILE A 414 16.59 -0.79 -13.19
N GLU A 415 15.60 0.09 -13.08
CA GLU A 415 15.58 1.36 -13.76
C GLU A 415 15.09 2.44 -12.81
N MET A 416 15.53 3.68 -13.01
CA MET A 416 15.07 4.82 -12.21
C MET A 416 14.16 5.67 -13.07
N ASP A 417 12.93 5.91 -12.63
CA ASP A 417 12.16 6.99 -13.23
C ASP A 417 12.75 8.35 -12.80
N SER A 418 12.30 9.43 -13.42
CA SER A 418 12.88 10.75 -13.11
C SER A 418 12.20 11.47 -11.94
N SER A 419 11.23 10.82 -11.29
CA SER A 419 10.83 11.09 -9.91
C SER A 419 11.74 10.38 -8.89
N CYS A 420 12.84 9.77 -9.36
CA CYS A 420 13.82 9.02 -8.57
C CYS A 420 13.23 7.78 -7.88
N ARG A 421 12.18 7.18 -8.45
CA ARG A 421 11.66 5.88 -8.01
C ARG A 421 12.40 4.76 -8.72
N LEU A 422 12.79 3.75 -7.96
CA LEU A 422 13.42 2.53 -8.42
C LEU A 422 12.34 1.54 -8.87
N HIS A 423 12.40 1.14 -10.14
CA HIS A 423 11.57 0.11 -10.75
C HIS A 423 12.37 -1.18 -10.86
N ILE A 424 11.87 -2.26 -10.27
CA ILE A 424 12.49 -3.59 -10.30
C ILE A 424 11.70 -4.47 -11.25
N PHE A 425 12.36 -4.98 -12.28
CA PHE A 425 11.75 -5.82 -13.31
C PHE A 425 12.10 -7.29 -13.12
N ASN A 426 11.20 -8.16 -13.60
CA ASN A 426 11.41 -9.60 -13.55
C ASN A 426 12.68 -10.02 -14.31
N SER A 427 13.36 -11.03 -13.78
CA SER A 427 14.58 -11.60 -14.37
C SER A 427 14.31 -12.24 -15.73
N HIS A 428 13.17 -12.92 -15.85
CA HIS A 428 12.73 -13.56 -17.09
C HIS A 428 11.78 -12.67 -17.88
N VAL A 429 11.84 -12.77 -19.21
CA VAL A 429 10.97 -12.03 -20.11
C VAL A 429 9.68 -12.83 -20.36
N LEU A 430 8.52 -12.19 -20.20
CA LEU A 430 7.25 -12.79 -20.60
C LEU A 430 7.28 -13.08 -22.10
N CYS A 431 6.84 -14.26 -22.52
CA CYS A 431 6.73 -14.61 -23.93
C CYS A 431 5.56 -15.57 -24.15
N LEU A 432 4.47 -15.04 -24.69
CA LEU A 432 3.23 -15.78 -24.97
C LEU A 432 3.00 -16.00 -26.47
N ALA A 433 4.06 -16.01 -27.28
CA ALA A 433 3.98 -16.16 -28.73
C ALA A 433 3.19 -17.40 -29.16
N GLU A 434 3.40 -18.55 -28.50
CA GLU A 434 2.65 -19.79 -28.77
C GLU A 434 1.18 -19.73 -28.32
N SER A 435 0.86 -18.88 -27.35
CA SER A 435 -0.49 -18.77 -26.77
C SER A 435 -1.36 -17.75 -27.50
N ILE A 436 -0.87 -17.09 -28.55
CA ILE A 436 -1.63 -16.06 -29.28
C ILE A 436 -2.98 -16.59 -29.82
N PRO A 437 -3.06 -17.77 -30.48
CA PRO A 437 -4.36 -18.31 -30.91
C PRO A 437 -5.32 -18.55 -29.74
N LEU A 438 -4.81 -19.14 -28.64
CA LEU A 438 -5.60 -19.42 -27.44
C LEU A 438 -6.13 -18.13 -26.77
N LEU A 439 -5.34 -17.07 -26.74
CA LEU A 439 -5.76 -15.76 -26.23
C LEU A 439 -6.85 -15.14 -27.11
N ALA A 440 -6.68 -15.19 -28.43
CA ALA A 440 -7.68 -14.70 -29.38
C ALA A 440 -9.01 -15.45 -29.25
N GLU A 441 -8.98 -16.78 -29.17
CA GLU A 441 -10.15 -17.64 -28.95
C GLU A 441 -10.83 -17.35 -27.61
N SER A 442 -10.07 -16.92 -26.61
CA SER A 442 -10.59 -16.56 -25.29
C SER A 442 -11.19 -15.14 -25.23
N GLY A 443 -11.29 -14.45 -26.37
CA GLY A 443 -11.95 -13.14 -26.48
C GLY A 443 -11.04 -11.93 -26.27
N ILE A 444 -9.72 -12.13 -26.25
CA ILE A 444 -8.76 -11.01 -26.18
C ILE A 444 -8.68 -10.31 -27.53
N GLY A 445 -8.91 -8.99 -27.52
CA GLY A 445 -8.92 -8.17 -28.74
C GLY A 445 -7.64 -7.37 -28.98
N ALA A 446 -6.74 -7.30 -28.00
CA ALA A 446 -5.45 -6.63 -28.10
C ALA A 446 -4.37 -7.39 -27.29
N ILE A 447 -3.16 -7.44 -27.83
CA ILE A 447 -1.98 -8.00 -27.15
C ILE A 447 -0.94 -6.91 -26.99
N ARG A 448 -0.35 -6.80 -25.80
CA ARG A 448 0.62 -5.77 -25.47
C ARG A 448 2.03 -6.32 -25.40
N ILE A 449 2.92 -5.67 -26.14
CA ILE A 449 4.37 -5.82 -26.03
C ILE A 449 4.88 -4.66 -25.16
N ASP A 450 5.43 -4.97 -24.00
CA ASP A 450 6.15 -4.00 -23.18
C ASP A 450 7.59 -3.89 -23.68
N ALA A 451 7.85 -2.84 -24.47
CA ALA A 451 9.13 -2.56 -25.09
C ALA A 451 9.92 -1.47 -24.35
N ARG A 452 9.50 -1.06 -23.14
CA ARG A 452 10.15 0.02 -22.39
C ARG A 452 11.66 -0.23 -22.17
N LEU A 453 12.04 -1.50 -21.97
CA LEU A 453 13.42 -1.92 -21.74
C LEU A 453 14.14 -2.47 -22.98
N LEU A 454 13.51 -2.49 -24.15
CA LEU A 454 14.11 -3.00 -25.38
C LEU A 454 14.81 -1.90 -26.16
N ASP A 455 15.99 -2.19 -26.71
CA ASP A 455 16.58 -1.32 -27.73
C ASP A 455 15.75 -1.35 -29.03
N PRO A 456 15.87 -0.34 -29.92
CA PRO A 456 15.02 -0.24 -31.11
C PRO A 456 15.09 -1.45 -32.06
N PRO A 457 16.28 -2.02 -32.38
CA PRO A 457 16.37 -3.27 -33.15
C PRO A 457 15.63 -4.45 -32.49
N SER A 458 15.81 -4.65 -31.18
CA SER A 458 15.09 -5.69 -30.44
C SER A 458 13.58 -5.46 -30.46
N ALA A 459 13.12 -4.22 -30.28
CA ALA A 459 11.70 -3.88 -30.35
C ALA A 459 11.12 -4.17 -31.74
N GLU A 460 11.83 -3.81 -32.82
CA GLU A 460 11.42 -4.10 -34.19
C GLU A 460 11.28 -5.61 -34.43
N ALA A 461 12.26 -6.41 -33.99
CA ALA A 461 12.25 -7.86 -34.12
C ALA A 461 11.08 -8.51 -33.35
N VAL A 462 10.84 -8.07 -32.12
CA VAL A 462 9.73 -8.55 -31.28
C VAL A 462 8.38 -8.21 -31.90
N VAL A 463 8.19 -6.96 -32.35
CA VAL A 463 6.91 -6.53 -32.94
C VAL A 463 6.63 -7.29 -34.23
N ARG A 464 7.63 -7.48 -35.11
CA ARG A 464 7.48 -8.31 -36.32
C ARG A 464 7.10 -9.75 -35.99
N ALA A 465 7.71 -10.33 -34.96
CA ALA A 465 7.40 -11.68 -34.50
C ALA A 465 5.93 -11.82 -34.06
N TYR A 466 5.42 -10.91 -33.23
CA TYR A 466 4.02 -10.93 -32.82
C TYR A 466 3.05 -10.55 -33.94
N ARG A 467 3.43 -9.65 -34.85
CA ARG A 467 2.65 -9.32 -36.05
C ARG A 467 2.47 -10.53 -36.97
N ARG A 468 3.46 -11.42 -37.02
CA ARG A 468 3.34 -12.73 -37.66
C ARG A 468 2.49 -13.69 -36.83
N ALA A 469 2.72 -13.78 -35.52
CA ALA A 469 2.03 -14.69 -34.61
C ALA A 469 0.49 -14.50 -34.65
N VAL A 470 -0.01 -13.26 -34.68
CA VAL A 470 -1.46 -12.98 -34.76
C VAL A 470 -2.10 -13.38 -36.09
N ARG A 471 -1.32 -13.81 -37.09
CA ARG A 471 -1.81 -14.18 -38.43
C ARG A 471 -1.77 -15.69 -38.69
N ILE A 472 -1.18 -16.48 -37.80
CA ILE A 472 -0.93 -17.90 -38.00
C ILE A 472 -1.57 -18.72 -36.87
N ASN A 473 -2.05 -19.91 -37.22
CA ASN A 473 -2.60 -20.89 -36.27
C ASN A 473 -1.78 -22.19 -36.22
N ASN A 474 -0.60 -22.21 -36.86
CA ASN A 474 0.26 -23.39 -36.93
C ASN A 474 1.23 -23.43 -35.74
N SER A 475 1.14 -24.48 -34.93
CA SER A 475 1.93 -24.65 -33.70
C SER A 475 3.44 -24.71 -33.93
N GLU A 476 3.91 -25.34 -35.02
CA GLU A 476 5.35 -25.43 -35.33
C GLU A 476 5.93 -24.05 -35.69
N GLN A 477 5.20 -23.26 -36.47
CA GLN A 477 5.61 -21.90 -36.83
C GLN A 477 5.63 -20.99 -35.59
N LEU A 478 4.66 -21.13 -34.69
CA LEU A 478 4.61 -20.38 -33.43
C LEU A 478 5.76 -20.77 -32.49
N ALA A 479 6.08 -22.07 -32.40
CA ALA A 479 7.24 -22.56 -31.65
C ALA A 479 8.56 -22.03 -32.24
N GLY A 480 8.66 -21.94 -33.57
CA GLY A 480 9.77 -21.29 -34.27
C GLY A 480 9.92 -19.82 -33.87
N ILE A 481 8.81 -19.07 -33.83
CA ILE A 481 8.81 -17.66 -33.38
C ILE A 481 9.28 -17.56 -31.92
N LYS A 482 8.74 -18.38 -31.02
CA LYS A 482 9.15 -18.38 -29.60
C LYS A 482 10.64 -18.69 -29.46
N LYS A 483 11.18 -19.64 -30.24
CA LYS A 483 12.61 -19.97 -30.26
C LYS A 483 13.46 -18.77 -30.70
N THR A 484 13.05 -18.05 -31.75
CA THR A 484 13.72 -16.81 -32.18
C THR A 484 13.69 -15.75 -31.08
N LEU A 485 12.52 -15.54 -30.44
CA LEU A 485 12.36 -14.58 -29.35
C LEU A 485 13.19 -14.96 -28.12
N ALA A 486 13.31 -16.25 -27.79
CA ALA A 486 14.16 -16.73 -26.70
C ALA A 486 15.63 -16.39 -26.94
N GLY A 487 16.09 -16.42 -28.21
CA GLY A 487 17.45 -16.03 -28.58
C GLY A 487 17.77 -14.55 -28.32
N LEU A 488 16.76 -13.66 -28.32
CA LEU A 488 16.92 -12.24 -27.96
C LEU A 488 17.07 -12.02 -26.45
N HIS A 489 16.69 -13.02 -25.63
CA HIS A 489 16.59 -12.89 -24.18
C HIS A 489 17.43 -13.98 -23.49
N PRO A 490 18.76 -13.84 -23.43
CA PRO A 490 19.64 -14.85 -22.84
C PRO A 490 19.38 -15.10 -21.35
N GLY A 491 18.74 -14.16 -20.65
CA GLY A 491 18.28 -14.33 -19.26
C GLY A 491 17.06 -15.24 -19.10
N GLY A 492 16.52 -15.77 -20.20
CA GLY A 492 15.39 -16.70 -20.20
C GLY A 492 14.03 -16.02 -20.43
N ILE A 493 13.07 -16.85 -20.84
CA ILE A 493 11.68 -16.47 -21.05
C ILE A 493 10.74 -17.24 -20.11
N THR A 494 9.56 -16.69 -19.85
CA THR A 494 8.52 -17.31 -19.02
C THR A 494 7.14 -17.16 -19.68
N SER A 495 6.24 -18.10 -19.41
CA SER A 495 4.81 -17.97 -19.74
C SER A 495 4.02 -17.20 -18.66
N GLY A 496 4.70 -16.68 -17.63
CA GLY A 496 4.07 -16.01 -16.51
C GLY A 496 3.07 -16.93 -15.81
N HIS A 497 1.89 -16.38 -15.50
CA HIS A 497 0.86 -17.07 -14.72
C HIS A 497 -0.27 -17.66 -15.57
N LEU A 498 -0.23 -17.49 -16.90
CA LEU A 498 -1.33 -17.86 -17.80
C LEU A 498 -1.83 -19.31 -17.62
N PHE A 499 -0.94 -20.24 -17.27
CA PHE A 499 -1.25 -21.67 -17.11
C PHE A 499 -1.14 -22.18 -15.68
N ARG A 500 -0.72 -21.36 -14.72
CA ARG A 500 -0.41 -21.79 -13.34
C ARG A 500 -1.18 -21.00 -12.27
N GLY A 501 -1.63 -19.79 -12.60
CA GLY A 501 -2.22 -18.86 -11.65
C GLY A 501 -1.21 -18.28 -10.65
N VAL A 502 -1.68 -17.34 -9.83
CA VAL A 502 -1.01 -16.81 -8.64
C VAL A 502 -1.76 -17.19 -7.36
N LEU A 503 -3.02 -17.61 -7.49
CA LEU A 503 -3.96 -17.86 -6.39
C LEU A 503 -4.50 -19.28 -6.40
#